data_AF-A0A562ZTA6-F1
#
_entry.id   AF-A0A562ZTA6-F1
#
_cell.length_a   1.000
_cell.length_b   1.000
_cell.length_c   1.000
_cell.angle_alpha   90.00
_cell.angle_beta   90.00
_cell.angle_gamma   90.00
#
_symmetry.space_group_name_H-M   'P 1'
#
loop_
_entity.id
_entity.type
_entity.pdbx_description
1 polymer ?
#
loop_
_entity_poly.entity_id
_entity_poly.type
_entity_poly.pdbx_seq_one_letter_code
_entity_poly.pdbx_strand_id
1 'polypeptide(L)'
;MLVFEFPDAARAIGRLLMTLAVAAALLGWRGHKLLAVLDRRLAKVGVDAPRSLAEAYPTLPTWWIPESGWGFALVGVVFALGAALALAARTAKRMGA
;
A
#
# COMPACT_ATOMS: atom_id res chain seq x y z
N MET A 1 -5.27 -23.84 11.00
CA MET A 1 -4.73 -25.07 10.37
C MET A 1 -3.60 -24.77 9.39
N LEU A 2 -3.78 -23.99 8.33
CA LEU A 2 -2.72 -23.71 7.33
C LEU A 2 -1.40 -23.07 7.84
N VAL A 3 -1.45 -22.16 8.83
CA VAL A 3 -0.22 -21.50 9.37
C VAL A 3 0.66 -22.45 10.18
N PHE A 4 0.06 -23.48 10.79
CA PHE A 4 0.78 -24.51 11.54
C PHE A 4 1.33 -25.59 10.61
N GLU A 5 0.64 -25.88 9.51
CA GLU A 5 1.10 -26.84 8.50
C GLU A 5 2.24 -26.27 7.64
N PHE A 6 2.20 -24.96 7.32
CA PHE A 6 3.20 -24.30 6.48
C PHE A 6 3.64 -22.93 7.04
N PRO A 7 4.37 -22.91 8.16
CA PRO A 7 4.74 -21.67 8.83
C PRO A 7 5.66 -20.77 7.98
N ASP A 8 6.54 -21.36 7.15
CA ASP A 8 7.42 -20.58 6.27
C ASP A 8 6.66 -19.90 5.13
N ALA A 9 5.70 -20.60 4.52
CA ALA A 9 4.84 -20.03 3.48
C ALA A 9 3.99 -18.89 4.06
N ALA A 10 3.39 -19.09 5.23
CA ALA A 10 2.63 -18.05 5.93
C ALA A 10 3.49 -16.83 6.25
N ARG A 11 4.74 -17.03 6.69
CA ARG A 11 5.67 -15.91 6.93
C ARG A 11 6.07 -15.18 5.65
N ALA A 12 6.29 -15.90 4.55
CA ALA A 12 6.63 -15.32 3.25
C ALA A 12 5.48 -14.46 2.71
N ILE A 13 4.25 -14.98 2.76
CA ILE A 13 3.04 -14.26 2.35
C ILE A 13 2.85 -13.01 3.23
N GLY A 14 3.00 -13.14 4.54
CA GLY A 14 2.88 -12.01 5.46
C GLY A 14 3.86 -10.88 5.13
N ARG A 15 5.13 -11.23 4.86
CA ARG A 15 6.15 -10.28 4.41
C ARG A 15 5.81 -9.65 3.06
N LEU A 16 5.37 -10.45 2.08
CA LEU A 16 4.97 -9.96 0.76
C LEU A 16 3.86 -8.91 0.89
N LEU A 17 2.81 -9.22 1.66
CA LEU A 17 1.69 -8.30 1.91
C LEU A 17 2.17 -7.00 2.56
N MET A 18 3.05 -7.07 3.56
CA MET A 18 3.63 -5.89 4.18
C MET A 18 4.45 -5.06 3.19
N THR A 19 5.29 -5.68 2.38
CA THR A 19 6.11 -5.00 1.36
C THR A 19 5.24 -4.31 0.31
N LEU A 20 4.21 -5.00 -0.19
CA LEU A 20 3.27 -4.43 -1.15
C LEU A 20 2.49 -3.26 -0.55
N ALA A 21 2.03 -3.39 0.69
CA ALA A 21 1.36 -2.30 1.41
C ALA A 21 2.27 -1.07 1.56
N VAL A 22 3.52 -1.27 1.98
CA VAL A 22 4.49 -0.16 2.09
C VAL A 22 4.78 0.48 0.73
N ALA A 23 4.96 -0.33 -0.32
CA ALA A 23 5.19 0.18 -1.67
C ALA A 23 3.99 1.01 -2.16
N ALA A 24 2.77 0.52 -1.98
CA ALA A 24 1.54 1.24 -2.33
C ALA A 24 1.41 2.55 -1.55
N ALA A 25 1.64 2.54 -0.23
CA ALA A 25 1.64 3.76 0.58
C ALA A 25 2.66 4.80 0.10
N LEU A 26 3.88 4.37 -0.20
CA LEU A 26 4.93 5.27 -0.69
C LEU A 26 4.60 5.86 -2.05
N LEU A 27 4.03 5.06 -2.96
CA LEU A 27 3.61 5.53 -4.28
C LEU A 27 2.46 6.52 -4.19
N GLY A 28 1.43 6.24 -3.38
CA GLY A 28 0.33 7.16 -3.15
C GLY A 28 0.80 8.47 -2.52
N TRP A 29 1.68 8.39 -1.52
CA TRP A 29 2.26 9.57 -0.87
C TRP A 29 3.10 10.42 -1.85
N ARG A 30 3.95 9.78 -2.66
CA ARG A 30 4.74 10.49 -3.68
C ARG A 30 3.87 11.11 -4.75
N GLY A 31 2.82 10.41 -5.19
CA GLY A 31 1.83 10.92 -6.13
C GLY A 31 1.14 12.16 -5.61
N HIS A 32 0.65 12.13 -4.37
CA HIS A 32 0.00 13.28 -3.75
C HIS A 32 0.92 14.51 -3.66
N LYS A 33 2.20 14.29 -3.30
CA LYS A 33 3.21 15.37 -3.30
C LYS A 33 3.48 15.92 -4.70
N LEU A 34 3.58 15.05 -5.71
CA LEU A 34 3.79 15.45 -7.10
C LEU A 34 2.62 16.30 -7.61
N LEU A 35 1.38 15.85 -7.40
CA LEU A 35 0.18 16.59 -7.77
C LEU A 35 0.10 17.93 -7.06
N ALA A 36 0.40 18.00 -5.76
CA ALA A 36 0.42 19.27 -5.02
C ALA A 36 1.50 20.25 -5.53
N VAL A 37 2.65 19.75 -6.00
CA VAL A 37 3.69 20.61 -6.61
C VAL A 37 3.26 21.08 -8.00
N LEU A 38 2.65 20.20 -8.80
CA LEU A 38 2.13 20.54 -10.12
C LEU A 38 1.03 21.59 -10.02
N ASP A 39 0.08 21.41 -9.10
CA ASP A 39 -1.00 22.36 -8.81
C ASP A 39 -0.46 23.76 -8.51
N ARG A 40 0.53 23.87 -7.61
CA ARG A 40 1.19 25.15 -7.31
C ARG A 40 1.93 25.77 -8.49
N ARG A 41 2.44 24.97 -9.43
CA ARG A 41 3.14 25.48 -10.61
C ARG A 41 2.17 25.90 -11.71
N LEU A 42 1.13 25.11 -11.96
CA LEU A 42 0.12 25.36 -12.99
C LEU A 42 -0.80 26.52 -12.60
N ALA A 43 -1.14 26.66 -11.31
CA ALA A 43 -1.88 27.81 -10.79
C ALA A 43 -1.18 29.15 -11.08
N LYS A 44 0.17 29.18 -11.14
CA LYS A 44 0.92 30.40 -11.49
C LYS A 44 0.77 30.81 -12.96
N VAL A 45 0.34 29.89 -13.82
CA VAL A 45 0.18 30.10 -15.27
C VAL A 45 -1.31 30.10 -15.65
N GLY A 46 -2.22 30.04 -14.66
CA GLY A 46 -3.67 30.03 -14.88
C GLY A 46 -4.21 28.73 -15.48
N VAL A 47 -3.49 27.61 -15.32
CA VAL A 47 -3.89 26.30 -15.83
C VAL A 47 -4.39 25.44 -14.68
N ASP A 48 -5.53 24.77 -14.86
CA ASP A 48 -6.06 23.81 -13.89
C ASP A 48 -5.20 22.54 -13.86
N ALA A 49 -4.82 22.12 -12.66
CA ALA A 49 -4.04 20.91 -12.45
C ALA A 49 -4.94 19.69 -12.20
N PRO A 50 -4.50 18.48 -12.61
CA PRO A 50 -5.20 17.24 -12.28
C PRO A 50 -5.26 17.05 -10.76
N ARG A 51 -6.43 16.69 -10.25
CA ARG A 51 -6.70 16.52 -8.80
C ARG A 51 -6.37 15.12 -8.30
N SER A 52 -6.24 14.15 -9.20
CA SER A 52 -5.96 12.75 -8.89
C SER A 52 -4.96 12.13 -9.86
N LEU A 53 -4.29 11.03 -9.47
CA LEU A 53 -3.42 10.30 -10.40
C LEU A 53 -4.25 9.63 -11.50
N ALA A 54 -5.47 9.22 -11.18
CA ALA A 54 -6.42 8.72 -12.17
C ALA A 54 -6.72 9.76 -13.27
N GLU A 55 -6.85 11.03 -12.89
CA GLU A 55 -7.06 12.13 -13.85
C GLU A 55 -5.78 12.46 -14.63
N ALA A 56 -4.61 12.38 -13.99
CA ALA A 56 -3.32 12.59 -14.65
C ALA A 56 -2.93 11.45 -15.61
N TYR A 57 -3.33 10.20 -15.32
CA TYR A 57 -2.97 9.01 -16.08
C TYR A 57 -4.17 8.06 -16.26
N PRO A 58 -5.18 8.42 -17.08
CA PRO A 58 -6.40 7.63 -17.24
C PRO A 58 -6.18 6.25 -17.88
N THR A 59 -5.03 6.04 -18.54
CA THR A 59 -4.66 4.76 -19.15
C THR A 59 -4.02 3.78 -18.16
N LEU A 60 -3.60 4.25 -16.98
CA LEU A 60 -3.00 3.42 -15.96
C LEU A 60 -4.04 3.02 -14.91
N PRO A 61 -4.13 1.73 -14.53
CA PRO A 61 -4.99 1.33 -13.44
C PRO A 61 -4.37 1.82 -12.12
N THR A 62 -4.81 2.98 -11.61
CA THR A 62 -4.32 3.58 -10.36
C THR A 62 -5.13 3.17 -9.12
N TRP A 63 -6.11 2.27 -9.26
CA TRP A 63 -7.03 1.86 -8.17
C TRP A 63 -6.34 1.23 -6.95
N TRP A 64 -5.12 0.70 -7.11
CA TRP A 64 -4.31 0.12 -6.03
C TRP A 64 -3.42 1.17 -5.34
N ILE A 65 -3.34 2.38 -5.87
CA ILE A 65 -2.56 3.47 -5.30
C ILE A 65 -3.48 4.26 -4.35
N PRO A 66 -3.12 4.40 -3.08
CA PRO A 66 -3.92 5.16 -2.14
C PRO A 66 -3.82 6.66 -2.44
N GLU A 67 -4.92 7.25 -2.90
CA GLU A 67 -5.03 8.70 -3.15
C GLU A 67 -5.84 9.45 -2.06
N SER A 68 -6.61 8.71 -1.27
CA SER A 68 -7.48 9.24 -0.22
C SER A 68 -7.12 8.68 1.15
N GLY A 69 -7.59 9.34 2.22
CA GLY A 69 -7.42 8.85 3.60
C GLY A 69 -7.94 7.42 3.79
N TRP A 70 -9.05 7.07 3.13
CA TRP A 70 -9.58 5.69 3.13
C TRP A 70 -8.65 4.70 2.42
N GLY A 71 -8.03 5.10 1.31
CA GLY A 71 -7.01 4.29 0.62
C GLY A 71 -5.82 4.00 1.53
N PHE A 72 -5.31 5.01 2.24
CA PHE A 72 -4.22 4.81 3.20
C PHE A 72 -4.64 3.94 4.39
N ALA A 73 -5.87 4.07 4.89
CA ALA A 73 -6.40 3.21 5.94
C ALA A 73 -6.46 1.74 5.50
N LEU A 74 -6.94 1.46 4.29
CA LEU A 74 -6.96 0.10 3.72
C LEU A 74 -5.55 -0.48 3.60
N VAL A 75 -4.58 0.30 3.14
CA VAL A 75 -3.17 -0.13 3.10
C VAL A 75 -2.64 -0.45 4.50
N GLY A 76 -3.02 0.34 5.52
CA GLY A 76 -2.72 0.05 6.92
C GLY A 76 -3.31 -1.28 7.40
N VAL A 77 -4.55 -1.59 7.03
CA VAL A 77 -5.19 -2.88 7.34
C VAL A 77 -4.45 -4.04 6.68
N VAL A 78 -4.09 -3.92 5.40
CA VAL A 78 -3.31 -4.96 4.69
C VAL A 78 -1.95 -5.19 5.35
N PHE A 79 -1.27 -4.12 5.74
CA PHE A 79 -0.02 -4.21 6.48
C PHE A 79 -0.20 -4.94 7.82
N ALA A 80 -1.24 -4.59 8.58
CA ALA A 80 -1.55 -5.22 9.87
C ALA A 80 -1.87 -6.72 9.71
N LEU A 81 -2.63 -7.10 8.68
CA LEU A 81 -2.91 -8.50 8.36
C LEU A 81 -1.63 -9.27 8.00
N GLY A 82 -0.75 -8.69 7.18
CA GLY A 82 0.55 -9.30 6.85
C GLY A 82 1.44 -9.47 8.09
N ALA A 83 1.45 -8.48 8.97
CA ALA A 83 2.17 -8.55 10.25
C ALA A 83 1.60 -9.62 11.17
N ALA A 84 0.26 -9.71 11.30
CA ALA A 84 -0.42 -10.74 12.07
C ALA A 84 -0.08 -12.15 11.55
N LEU A 85 -0.04 -12.33 10.23
CA LEU A 85 0.32 -13.61 9.60
C LEU A 85 1.79 -13.99 9.91
N ALA A 86 2.71 -13.02 9.80
CA ALA A 86 4.12 -13.24 10.09
C ALA A 86 4.37 -13.54 11.59
N LEU A 87 3.62 -12.89 12.48
CA LEU A 87 3.65 -13.15 13.92
C LEU A 87 3.09 -14.54 14.23
N ALA A 88 1.94 -14.91 13.67
CA ALA A 88 1.32 -16.22 13.85
C ALA A 88 2.25 -17.35 13.39
N ALA A 89 2.89 -17.19 12.23
CA ALA A 89 3.90 -18.14 11.73
C ALA A 89 5.10 -18.29 12.68
N ARG A 90 5.57 -17.17 13.26
CA ARG A 90 6.65 -17.20 14.26
C ARG A 90 6.23 -17.92 15.54
N THR A 91 5.00 -17.74 15.99
CA THR A 91 4.47 -18.41 17.17
C THR A 91 4.29 -19.90 16.91
N ALA A 92 3.79 -20.30 15.73
CA ALA A 92 3.70 -21.70 15.32
C ALA A 92 5.05 -22.43 15.40
N LYS A 93 6.11 -21.84 14.80
CA LYS A 93 7.48 -22.40 14.90
C LYS A 93 8.00 -22.52 16.33
N ARG A 94 7.63 -21.58 17.21
CA ARG A 94 8.04 -21.61 18.62
C ARG A 94 7.36 -22.73 19.40
N MET A 95 6.17 -23.16 18.97
CA MET A 95 5.41 -24.22 19.62
C MET A 95 5.75 -25.61 19.08
N GLY A 96 6.77 -25.73 18.22
CA GLY A 96 7.23 -27.03 17.70
C GLY A 96 6.48 -27.56 16.48
N ALA A 97 5.72 -26.69 15.80
CA ALA A 97 5.20 -26.96 14.45
C ALA A 97 6.26 -26.71 13.37
#